data_AF-A0A9P8FVP3-F1
#
_entry.id   AF-A0A9P8FVP3-F1
#
_cell.length_a   1.000
_cell.length_b   1.000
_cell.length_c   1.000
_cell.angle_alpha   90.00
_cell.angle_beta   90.00
_cell.angle_gamma   90.00
#
_symmetry.space_group_name_H-M   'P 1'
#
loop_
_entity.id
_entity.type
_entity.pdbx_description
1 polymer ?
#
loop_
_entity_poly.entity_id
_entity_poly.type
_entity_poly.pdbx_seq_one_letter_code
_entity_poly.pdbx_strand_id
1 'polypeptide(L)'
;MAAFPPGGTFFDTVKRSFTDVPVEDGKIATTQFLEAAESLTTLFDVLGSTAFKPVKSDMTGNIKKIRDRQLAAPVDSETLQDLVRNELATKKHTATEGLVWL
;
A
#
# COMPACT_ATOMS: atom_id res chain seq x y z
N MET A 1 -15.05 9.84 18.77
CA MET A 1 -15.51 9.98 17.38
C MET A 1 -14.35 10.57 16.60
N ALA A 2 -13.93 9.98 15.48
CA ALA A 2 -12.86 10.57 14.67
C ALA A 2 -13.29 11.98 14.24
N ALA A 3 -12.48 12.99 14.56
CA ALA A 3 -12.78 14.37 14.23
C ALA A 3 -12.20 14.67 12.85
N PHE A 4 -13.08 14.90 11.87
CA PHE A 4 -12.72 15.32 10.52
C PHE A 4 -12.76 16.85 10.43
N PRO A 5 -11.98 17.48 9.54
CA PRO A 5 -12.08 18.92 9.31
C PRO A 5 -13.51 19.31 8.93
N PRO A 6 -13.99 20.53 9.29
CA PRO A 6 -15.35 20.96 8.95
C PRO A 6 -15.63 20.84 7.44
N GLY A 7 -16.65 20.06 7.08
CA GLY A 7 -17.02 19.80 5.68
C GLY A 7 -16.16 18.75 4.95
N GLY A 8 -15.17 18.17 5.63
CA GLY A 8 -14.30 17.13 5.10
C GLY A 8 -14.75 15.71 5.45
N THR A 9 -14.07 14.76 4.84
CA THR A 9 -14.24 13.32 4.95
C THR A 9 -13.00 12.68 5.59
N PHE A 10 -13.05 11.37 5.80
CA PHE A 10 -11.87 10.58 6.20
C PHE A 10 -10.67 10.79 5.27
N PHE A 11 -10.91 10.88 3.96
CA PHE A 11 -9.85 10.98 2.96
C PHE A 11 -9.09 12.31 3.01
N ASP A 12 -9.63 13.32 3.67
CA ASP A 12 -8.94 14.60 3.89
C ASP A 12 -7.94 14.53 5.06
N THR A 13 -7.89 13.40 5.78
CA THR A 13 -7.02 13.19 6.94
C THR A 13 -5.87 12.21 6.67
N VAL A 14 -5.90 11.52 5.53
CA VAL A 14 -4.90 10.49 5.22
C VAL A 14 -3.60 11.10 4.69
N LYS A 15 -2.47 10.42 4.92
CA LYS A 15 -1.15 10.87 4.44
C LYS A 15 -1.11 10.99 2.91
N ARG A 16 -1.76 10.07 2.20
CA ARG A 16 -1.84 10.06 0.75
C ARG A 16 -3.13 9.39 0.27
N SER A 17 -3.80 10.02 -0.69
CA SER A 17 -4.90 9.41 -1.43
C SER A 17 -4.37 8.58 -2.61
N PHE A 18 -5.09 7.52 -2.99
CA PHE A 18 -4.81 6.77 -4.22
C PHE A 18 -4.94 7.65 -5.48
N THR A 19 -5.71 8.73 -5.43
CA THR A 19 -5.81 9.72 -6.53
C THR A 19 -4.51 10.46 -6.78
N ASP A 20 -3.61 10.49 -5.80
CA ASP A 20 -2.33 11.20 -5.85
C ASP A 20 -1.15 10.24 -6.06
N VAL A 21 -1.43 9.00 -6.47
CA VAL A 21 -0.39 8.01 -6.80
C VAL A 21 -0.01 8.20 -8.27
N PRO A 22 1.26 8.53 -8.57
CA PRO A 22 1.71 8.71 -9.94
C PRO A 22 1.57 7.43 -10.76
N VAL A 23 1.04 7.59 -11.97
CA VAL A 23 1.02 6.56 -13.01
C VAL A 23 1.63 7.14 -14.27
N GLU A 24 2.81 6.65 -14.66
CA GLU A 24 3.57 7.11 -15.82
C GLU A 24 3.84 5.93 -16.73
N ASP A 25 3.52 6.05 -18.02
CA ASP A 25 3.63 4.96 -19.01
C ASP A 25 2.99 3.64 -18.55
N GLY A 26 1.88 3.73 -17.82
CA GLY A 26 1.17 2.58 -17.26
C GLY A 26 1.88 1.89 -16.08
N LYS A 27 2.92 2.50 -15.51
CA LYS A 27 3.63 2.03 -14.32
C LYS A 27 3.23 2.81 -13.08
N ILE A 28 3.08 2.13 -11.95
CA ILE A 28 2.60 2.70 -10.68
C ILE A 28 3.79 2.87 -9.74
N ALA A 29 4.00 4.08 -9.23
CA ALA A 29 5.10 4.37 -8.31
C ALA A 29 4.93 3.62 -6.97
N THR A 30 5.89 2.75 -6.63
CA THR A 30 5.78 1.80 -5.49
C THR A 30 5.61 2.53 -4.17
N THR A 31 6.43 3.55 -3.89
CA THR A 31 6.41 4.26 -2.60
C THR A 31 5.04 4.88 -2.35
N GLN A 32 4.53 5.62 -3.33
CA GLN A 32 3.28 6.36 -3.21
C GLN A 32 2.09 5.40 -3.12
N PHE A 33 2.12 4.29 -3.87
CA PHE A 33 1.10 3.25 -3.74
C PHE A 33 1.07 2.67 -2.33
N LEU A 34 2.21 2.30 -1.75
CA LEU A 34 2.27 1.75 -0.39
C LEU A 34 1.83 2.77 0.67
N GLU A 35 2.17 4.05 0.51
CA GLU A 35 1.67 5.12 1.40
C GLU A 35 0.14 5.27 1.36
N ALA A 36 -0.45 5.16 0.17
CA ALA A 36 -1.90 5.20 0.00
C ALA A 36 -2.58 3.95 0.58
N ALA A 37 -1.98 2.77 0.38
CA ALA A 37 -2.47 1.52 0.95
C ALA A 37 -2.41 1.54 2.49
N GLU A 38 -1.30 1.97 3.08
CA GLU A 38 -1.14 2.16 4.54
C GLU A 38 -2.19 3.14 5.08
N SER A 39 -2.38 4.27 4.39
CA SER A 39 -3.39 5.27 4.71
C SER A 39 -4.79 4.68 4.76
N LEU A 40 -5.16 3.86 3.76
CA LEU A 40 -6.47 3.20 3.71
C LEU A 40 -6.69 2.26 4.90
N THR A 41 -5.65 1.59 5.40
CA THR A 41 -5.79 0.70 6.57
C THR A 41 -6.30 1.42 7.84
N THR A 42 -6.11 2.74 7.93
CA THR A 42 -6.58 3.54 9.06
C THR A 42 -8.11 3.75 9.04
N LEU A 43 -8.77 3.52 7.90
CA LEU A 43 -10.22 3.54 7.80
C LEU A 43 -10.87 2.50 8.71
N PHE A 44 -10.22 1.34 8.89
CA PHE A 44 -10.73 0.28 9.75
C PHE A 44 -10.73 0.67 11.24
N ASP A 45 -9.86 1.60 11.65
CA ASP A 45 -9.87 2.14 13.01
C ASP A 45 -11.07 3.09 13.20
N VAL A 46 -11.44 3.85 12.17
CA VAL A 46 -12.64 4.71 12.16
C VAL A 46 -13.92 3.90 12.20
N LEU A 47 -13.97 2.78 11.46
CA LEU A 47 -15.11 1.85 11.48
C LEU A 47 -15.25 1.12 12.83
N GLY A 48 -14.28 1.27 13.74
CA GLY A 48 -14.48 1.08 15.18
C GLY A 48 -14.79 -0.35 15.62
N SER A 49 -14.56 -1.36 14.77
CA SER A 49 -14.92 -2.74 15.10
C SER A 49 -13.68 -3.64 15.19
N THR A 50 -13.63 -4.46 16.25
CA THR A 50 -12.68 -5.58 16.34
C THR A 50 -12.84 -6.56 15.18
N ALA A 51 -14.00 -6.55 14.50
CA ALA A 51 -14.29 -7.39 13.36
C ALA A 51 -13.43 -7.08 12.13
N PHE A 52 -12.88 -5.87 11.99
CA PHE A 52 -11.96 -5.53 10.89
C PHE A 52 -10.48 -5.80 11.19
N LYS A 53 -10.13 -6.29 12.39
CA LYS A 53 -8.74 -6.64 12.73
C LYS A 53 -8.09 -7.63 11.75
N PRO A 54 -8.77 -8.71 11.29
CA PRO A 54 -8.18 -9.63 10.32
C PRO A 54 -7.84 -8.94 9.00
N VAL A 55 -8.73 -8.08 8.49
CA VAL A 55 -8.53 -7.33 7.24
C VAL A 55 -7.34 -6.37 7.36
N LYS A 56 -7.29 -5.59 8.43
CA LYS A 56 -6.16 -4.67 8.68
C LYS A 56 -4.84 -5.44 8.82
N SER A 57 -4.84 -6.58 9.51
CA SER A 57 -3.64 -7.41 9.68
C SER A 57 -3.14 -8.00 8.35
N ASP A 58 -4.05 -8.44 7.49
CA ASP A 58 -3.71 -8.99 6.17
C ASP A 58 -3.09 -7.91 5.27
N MET A 59 -3.77 -6.75 5.14
CA MET A 59 -3.27 -5.62 4.34
C MET A 59 -1.91 -5.12 4.83
N THR A 60 -1.75 -4.90 6.14
CA THR A 60 -0.47 -4.44 6.70
C THR A 60 0.66 -5.47 6.52
N GLY A 61 0.34 -6.76 6.59
CA GLY A 61 1.28 -7.84 6.28
C GLY A 61 1.73 -7.82 4.83
N ASN A 62 0.80 -7.64 3.88
CA ASN A 62 1.11 -7.60 2.45
C ASN A 62 1.88 -6.34 2.04
N ILE A 63 1.50 -5.17 2.58
CA ILE A 63 2.27 -3.92 2.44
C ILE A 63 3.71 -4.13 2.90
N LYS A 64 3.92 -4.79 4.04
CA LYS A 64 5.27 -5.04 4.56
C LYS A 64 6.10 -5.89 3.60
N LYS A 65 5.55 -6.96 3.02
CA LYS A 65 6.26 -7.81 2.05
C LYS A 65 6.78 -6.98 0.86
N ILE A 66 5.93 -6.10 0.32
CA ILE A 66 6.26 -5.24 -0.82
C ILE A 66 7.31 -4.20 -0.40
N ARG A 67 7.15 -3.57 0.77
CA ARG A 67 8.11 -2.60 1.32
C ARG A 67 9.48 -3.21 1.56
N ASP A 68 9.54 -4.42 2.12
CA ASP A 68 10.80 -5.13 2.37
C ASP A 68 11.56 -5.38 1.07
N ARG A 69 10.86 -5.80 0.00
CA ARG A 69 11.47 -5.94 -1.34
C ARG A 69 11.93 -4.60 -1.89
N GLN A 70 11.11 -3.56 -1.77
CA GLN A 70 11.45 -2.21 -2.22
C GLN A 70 12.74 -1.72 -1.56
N LEU A 71 12.89 -1.88 -0.24
CA LEU A 71 14.08 -1.46 0.48
C LEU A 71 15.31 -2.32 0.15
N ALA A 72 15.12 -3.61 -0.13
CA ALA A 72 16.20 -4.52 -0.50
C ALA A 72 16.74 -4.28 -1.92
N ALA A 73 15.93 -3.73 -2.83
CA ALA A 73 16.31 -3.47 -4.21
C ALA A 73 15.60 -2.21 -4.76
N PRO A 74 15.94 -1.00 -4.28
CA PRO A 74 15.16 0.22 -4.53
C PRO A 74 15.13 0.63 -6.00
N VAL A 75 16.26 0.56 -6.70
CA VAL A 75 16.36 0.88 -8.14
C VAL A 75 15.52 -0.09 -8.98
N ASP A 76 15.50 -1.37 -8.59
CA ASP A 76 14.72 -2.41 -9.27
C ASP A 76 13.23 -2.40 -8.87
N SER A 77 12.82 -1.50 -7.98
CA SER A 77 11.51 -1.51 -7.33
C SER A 77 10.83 -0.13 -7.31
N GLU A 78 11.26 0.78 -8.19
CA GLU A 78 10.67 2.14 -8.29
C GLU A 78 9.19 2.10 -8.64
N THR A 79 8.78 1.11 -9.46
CA THR A 79 7.40 0.86 -9.84
C THR A 79 6.96 -0.55 -9.43
N LEU A 80 5.66 -0.77 -9.19
CA LEU A 80 5.13 -2.08 -8.81
C LEU A 80 5.43 -3.14 -9.87
N GLN A 81 5.34 -2.75 -11.14
CA GLN A 81 5.58 -3.62 -12.28
C GLN A 81 7.05 -4.05 -12.35
N ASP A 82 7.98 -3.12 -12.13
CA ASP A 82 9.41 -3.44 -12.12
C ASP A 82 9.79 -4.25 -10.88
N LEU A 83 9.23 -3.92 -9.71
CA LEU A 83 9.37 -4.69 -8.48
C LEU A 83 9.02 -6.17 -8.70
N VAL A 84 7.86 -6.45 -9.30
CA VAL A 84 7.39 -7.82 -9.58
C VAL A 84 8.31 -8.52 -10.58
N ARG A 85 8.60 -7.90 -11.73
CA ARG A 85 9.47 -8.51 -12.76
C ARG A 85 10.84 -8.85 -12.21
N ASN A 86 11.43 -7.93 -11.45
CA ASN A 86 12.78 -8.08 -10.92
C ASN A 86 12.84 -9.02 -9.73
N GLU A 87 11.78 -9.12 -8.90
CA GLU A 87 11.72 -10.14 -7.86
C GLU A 87 11.65 -11.55 -8.47
N LEU A 88 10.76 -11.77 -9.44
CA LEU A 88 10.58 -13.06 -10.09
C LEU A 88 11.83 -13.54 -10.82
N ALA A 89 12.63 -12.61 -11.38
CA ALA A 89 13.93 -12.92 -11.96
C ALA A 89 14.91 -13.55 -10.95
N THR A 90 14.75 -13.30 -9.65
CA THR A 90 15.55 -13.92 -8.57
C THR A 90 15.00 -15.26 -8.09
N LYS A 91 13.92 -15.78 -8.70
CA LYS A 91 13.15 -16.96 -8.27
C LYS A 91 12.49 -16.82 -6.89
N LYS A 92 12.34 -15.58 -6.41
CA LYS A 92 11.52 -15.24 -5.22
C LYS A 92 10.18 -14.69 -5.70
N HIS A 93 9.18 -14.75 -4.83
CA HIS A 93 7.82 -14.27 -5.14
C HIS A 93 7.09 -13.70 -3.92
N THR A 94 7.79 -13.40 -2.82
CA THR A 94 7.16 -12.99 -1.56
C THR A 94 6.44 -11.65 -1.69
N ALA A 95 7.06 -10.66 -2.34
CA ALA A 95 6.42 -9.36 -2.58
C ALA A 95 5.39 -9.43 -3.71
N THR A 96 5.65 -10.25 -4.73
CA THR A 96 4.72 -10.51 -5.83
C THR A 96 3.41 -11.12 -5.32
N GLU A 97 3.48 -12.15 -4.47
CA GLU A 97 2.31 -12.70 -3.79
C GLU A 97 1.67 -11.67 -2.86
N GLY A 98 2.49 -10.90 -2.14
CA GLY A 98 1.99 -9.79 -1.31
C GLY A 98 1.13 -8.82 -2.12
N LEU A 99 1.54 -8.46 -3.34
CA LEU A 99 0.79 -7.56 -4.20
C LEU A 99 -0.50 -8.19 -4.76
N VAL A 100 -0.56 -9.51 -4.95
CA VAL A 100 -1.80 -10.19 -5.40
C VAL A 100 -2.90 -10.13 -4.33
N TRP A 101 -2.51 -10.17 -3.05
CA TRP A 101 -3.44 -10.18 -1.92
C TRP A 101 -3.75 -8.81 -1.33
N LEU A 102 -3.01 -7.77 -1.73
CA LEU A 102 -3.20 -6.40 -1.26
C LEU A 102 -4.22 -5.65 -2.13
#